data_AF-A0A7K2ZN46-F1
#
_entry.id   AF-A0A7K2ZN46-F1
#
_cell.length_a   1.000
_cell.length_b   1.000
_cell.length_c   1.000
_cell.angle_alpha   90.00
_cell.angle_beta   90.00
_cell.angle_gamma   90.00
#
_symmetry.space_group_name_H-M   'P 1'
#
loop_
_entity.id
_entity.type
_entity.pdbx_description
1 polymer ?
#
loop_
_entity_poly.entity_id
_entity_poly.type
_entity_poly.pdbx_seq_one_letter_code
_entity_poly.pdbx_strand_id
1 'polypeptide(L)'
;ITPALLAPALAPDTWEGCDAWFGPAEDGGFWALGLARPDPALLRGVPMSVPETGAVQRRRLVEAGLAVRDLPVLLDVDTASDAHRVAADAPGGRFAAALGRLTGAGVR
;
A
#
# COMPACT_ATOMS: atom_id res chain seq x y z
N ILE A 1 2.10 -7.75 2.94
CA ILE A 1 3.30 -6.87 3.05
C ILE A 1 4.46 -7.65 3.63
N THR A 2 5.62 -7.64 2.97
CA THR A 2 6.87 -8.30 3.42
C THR A 2 7.99 -7.27 3.50
N PRO A 3 9.08 -7.54 4.23
CA PRO A 3 10.24 -6.64 4.24
C PRO A 3 10.78 -6.33 2.83
N ALA A 4 10.78 -7.31 1.93
CA ALA A 4 11.23 -7.13 0.54
C ALA A 4 10.42 -6.08 -0.23
N LEU A 5 9.11 -5.97 0.05
CA LEU A 5 8.25 -4.95 -0.58
C LEU A 5 8.57 -3.53 -0.12
N LEU A 6 9.08 -3.37 1.10
CA LEU A 6 9.47 -2.07 1.66
C LEU A 6 10.95 -1.74 1.48
N ALA A 7 11.79 -2.75 1.18
CA ALA A 7 13.23 -2.60 1.04
C ALA A 7 13.64 -1.45 0.08
N PRO A 8 12.98 -1.23 -1.08
CA PRO A 8 13.31 -0.10 -1.94
C PRO A 8 13.15 1.25 -1.26
N ALA A 9 12.21 1.41 -0.33
CA ALA A 9 11.95 2.66 0.38
C ALA A 9 12.75 2.82 1.69
N LEU A 10 13.41 1.76 2.18
CA LEU A 10 14.07 1.75 3.49
C LEU A 10 15.59 1.57 3.42
N ALA A 11 16.16 1.29 2.25
CA ALA A 11 17.60 1.13 2.11
C ALA A 11 18.33 2.51 2.12
N PRO A 12 19.58 2.59 2.62
CA PRO A 12 20.26 3.86 2.91
C PRO A 12 20.37 4.83 1.73
N ASP A 13 20.59 4.32 0.51
CA ASP A 13 20.92 5.16 -0.65
C ASP A 13 19.72 5.34 -1.61
N THR A 14 18.56 4.79 -1.27
CA THR A 14 17.42 4.78 -2.21
C THR A 14 16.65 6.10 -2.27
N TRP A 15 17.01 7.04 -1.40
CA TRP A 15 16.49 8.39 -1.33
C TRP A 15 17.36 9.41 -2.09
N GLU A 16 18.51 8.99 -2.63
CA GLU A 16 19.29 9.86 -3.53
C GLU A 16 18.50 10.12 -4.82
N GLY A 17 18.20 11.40 -5.08
CA GLY A 17 17.37 11.81 -6.21
C GLY A 17 15.93 11.30 -6.12
N CYS A 18 15.44 10.98 -4.92
CA CYS A 18 14.08 10.51 -4.67
C CYS A 18 13.55 11.20 -3.41
N ASP A 19 12.47 11.96 -3.56
CA ASP A 19 11.87 12.71 -2.45
C ASP A 19 10.68 11.96 -1.82
N ALA A 20 10.06 11.04 -2.57
CA ALA A 20 8.90 10.29 -2.11
C ALA A 20 8.84 8.87 -2.69
N TRP A 21 8.38 7.93 -1.87
CA TRP A 21 7.99 6.58 -2.29
C TRP A 21 6.48 6.41 -2.18
N PHE A 22 5.85 5.84 -3.20
CA PHE A 22 4.40 5.70 -3.28
C PHE A 22 4.01 4.25 -3.63
N GLY A 23 3.22 3.61 -2.78
CA GLY A 23 2.70 2.26 -3.00
C GLY A 23 1.22 2.29 -3.36
N PRO A 24 0.83 2.25 -4.64
CA PRO A 24 -0.58 2.25 -5.05
C PRO A 24 -1.31 0.98 -4.61
N ALA A 25 -2.58 1.11 -4.23
CA ALA A 25 -3.47 -0.03 -3.98
C ALA A 25 -4.35 -0.32 -5.21
N GLU A 26 -4.76 -1.58 -5.40
CA GLU A 26 -5.60 -2.00 -6.54
C GLU A 26 -6.96 -1.30 -6.60
N ASP A 27 -7.52 -0.92 -5.45
CA ASP A 27 -8.83 -0.27 -5.29
C ASP A 27 -8.80 1.24 -5.63
N GLY A 28 -7.61 1.77 -5.92
CA GLY A 28 -7.39 3.18 -6.20
C GLY A 28 -6.86 3.99 -5.02
N GLY A 29 -6.67 3.39 -3.85
CA GLY A 29 -5.96 3.96 -2.71
C GLY A 29 -4.43 3.87 -2.80
N PHE A 30 -3.78 3.87 -1.64
CA PHE A 30 -2.35 3.59 -1.51
C PHE A 30 -2.05 2.87 -0.19
N TRP A 31 -1.25 1.82 -0.24
CA TRP A 31 -0.86 1.02 0.92
C TRP A 31 0.43 1.54 1.59
N ALA A 32 1.19 2.39 0.89
CA ALA A 32 2.41 3.00 1.42
C ALA A 32 2.63 4.42 0.89
N LEU A 33 3.12 5.29 1.78
CA LEU A 33 3.64 6.61 1.46
C LEU A 33 4.87 6.89 2.32
N GLY A 34 6.00 7.17 1.68
CA GLY A 34 7.23 7.62 2.33
C GLY A 34 7.63 8.99 1.80
N LEU A 35 8.09 9.87 2.69
CA LEU A 35 8.60 11.20 2.35
C LEU A 35 9.99 11.38 2.96
N ALA A 36 10.97 11.84 2.17
CA ALA A 36 12.31 12.16 2.66
C ALA A 36 12.26 13.27 3.72
N ARG A 37 11.33 14.22 3.54
CA ARG A 37 11.02 15.29 4.47
C ARG A 37 9.50 15.29 4.74
N PRO A 38 9.04 14.88 5.93
CA PRO A 38 7.63 14.89 6.26
C PRO A 38 7.01 16.28 6.14
N ASP A 39 5.95 16.40 5.34
CA ASP A 39 5.14 17.62 5.22
C ASP A 39 3.65 17.26 5.19
N PRO A 40 2.90 17.57 6.26
CA PRO A 40 1.46 17.31 6.32
C PRO A 40 0.64 18.02 5.23
N ALA A 41 1.10 19.15 4.69
CA ALA A 41 0.38 19.87 3.63
C ALA A 41 0.25 19.02 2.36
N LEU A 42 1.17 18.08 2.14
CA LEU A 42 1.13 17.13 1.02
C LEU A 42 0.02 16.07 1.17
N LEU A 43 -0.59 15.92 2.35
CA LEU A 43 -1.64 14.92 2.61
C LEU A 43 -3.00 15.56 2.91
N ARG A 44 -3.02 16.70 3.61
CA ARG A 44 -4.28 17.33 4.06
C ARG A 44 -5.17 17.72 2.89
N GLY A 45 -6.42 17.25 2.87
CA GLY A 45 -7.38 17.54 1.80
C GLY A 45 -7.22 16.65 0.57
N VAL A 46 -6.48 15.54 0.65
CA VAL A 46 -6.67 14.42 -0.28
C VAL A 46 -8.00 13.74 0.07
N PRO A 47 -8.91 13.49 -0.90
CA PRO A 47 -10.10 12.70 -0.68
C PRO A 47 -9.71 11.30 -0.19
N MET A 48 -10.34 10.83 0.88
CA MET A 48 -10.06 9.51 1.44
C MET A 48 -11.21 8.56 1.11
N SER A 49 -10.90 7.26 1.02
CA SER A 49 -11.88 6.19 0.81
C SER A 49 -12.69 6.31 -0.49
N VAL A 50 -12.09 6.88 -1.54
CA VAL A 50 -12.64 6.94 -2.90
C VAL A 50 -11.65 6.38 -3.92
N PRO A 51 -12.11 5.85 -5.09
CA PRO A 51 -11.22 5.22 -6.08
C PRO A 51 -10.11 6.12 -6.63
N GLU A 52 -10.27 7.44 -6.53
CA GLU A 52 -9.27 8.39 -7.02
C GLU A 52 -8.25 8.80 -5.95
N THR A 53 -8.36 8.32 -4.71
CA THR A 53 -7.54 8.74 -3.55
C THR A 53 -6.04 8.71 -3.87
N GLY A 54 -5.55 7.56 -4.34
CA GLY A 54 -4.14 7.34 -4.68
C GLY A 54 -3.69 8.18 -5.87
N ALA A 55 -4.51 8.28 -6.91
CA ALA A 55 -4.21 9.12 -8.07
C ALA A 55 -4.10 10.61 -7.69
N VAL A 56 -5.00 11.10 -6.83
CA VAL A 56 -4.95 12.47 -6.31
C VAL A 56 -3.73 12.69 -5.42
N GLN A 57 -3.42 11.76 -4.50
CA GLN A 57 -2.24 11.85 -3.63
C GLN A 57 -0.95 11.87 -4.45
N ARG A 58 -0.78 10.95 -5.40
CA ARG A 58 0.43 10.86 -6.23
C ARG A 58 0.62 12.11 -7.09
N ARG A 59 -0.47 12.60 -7.71
CA ARG A 59 -0.44 13.84 -8.49
C ARG A 59 0.00 15.02 -7.63
N ARG A 60 -0.52 15.14 -6.40
CA ARG A 60 -0.14 16.21 -5.47
C ARG A 60 1.36 16.20 -5.14
N LEU A 61 1.96 15.03 -4.96
CA LEU A 61 3.42 14.91 -4.73
C LEU A 61 4.22 15.41 -5.94
N VAL A 62 3.81 15.01 -7.14
CA VAL A 62 4.46 15.44 -8.39
C VAL A 62 4.28 16.94 -8.64
N GLU A 63 3.09 17.49 -8.41
CA GLU A 63 2.80 18.92 -8.53
C GLU A 63 3.56 19.77 -7.51
N ALA A 64 3.93 19.20 -6.36
CA ALA A 64 4.83 19.81 -5.39
C ALA A 64 6.32 19.77 -5.80
N GLY A 65 6.64 19.21 -6.98
CA GLY A 65 7.99 19.13 -7.53
C GLY A 65 8.84 18.00 -6.98
N LEU A 66 8.23 17.02 -6.30
CA LEU A 66 8.96 15.89 -5.70
C LEU A 66 9.31 14.83 -6.76
N ALA A 67 10.53 14.27 -6.67
CA ALA A 67 10.89 13.06 -7.39
C ALA A 67 10.23 11.84 -6.71
N VAL A 68 9.14 11.34 -7.29
CA VAL A 68 8.36 10.21 -6.75
C VAL A 68 8.75 8.91 -7.42
N ARG A 69 9.06 7.87 -6.64
CA ARG A 69 9.23 6.49 -7.10
C ARG A 69 8.07 5.61 -6.60
N ASP A 70 7.67 4.64 -7.42
CA ASP A 70 6.56 3.76 -7.07
C ASP A 70 7.08 2.42 -6.50
N LEU A 71 6.41 1.93 -5.45
CA LEU A 71 6.49 0.56 -4.97
C LEU A 71 5.51 -0.31 -5.77
N PRO A 72 5.57 -1.66 -5.67
CA PRO A 72 4.60 -2.53 -6.32
C PRO A 72 3.15 -2.21 -5.90
N VAL A 73 2.23 -2.35 -6.85
CA VAL A 73 0.78 -2.32 -6.57
C VAL A 73 0.43 -3.52 -5.69
N LEU A 74 -0.35 -3.32 -4.63
CA LEU A 74 -0.86 -4.40 -3.78
C LEU A 74 -2.38 -4.30 -3.60
N LEU A 75 -2.99 -5.42 -3.23
CA LEU A 75 -4.39 -5.51 -2.84
C LEU A 75 -4.56 -5.20 -1.34
N ASP A 76 -5.39 -4.21 -1.02
CA ASP A 76 -5.93 -4.01 0.31
C ASP A 76 -7.10 -4.99 0.54
N VAL A 77 -7.27 -5.46 1.78
CA VAL A 77 -8.27 -6.49 2.11
C VAL A 77 -9.49 -5.84 2.75
N ASP A 78 -10.51 -5.59 1.94
CA ASP A 78 -11.79 -5.04 2.40
C ASP A 78 -12.93 -6.06 2.38
N THR A 79 -12.87 -7.02 1.46
CA THR A 79 -13.90 -8.05 1.28
C THR A 79 -13.41 -9.46 1.60
N ALA A 80 -14.36 -10.37 1.78
CA ALA A 80 -14.04 -11.80 1.89
C ALA A 80 -13.32 -12.34 0.63
N SER A 81 -13.63 -11.80 -0.55
CA SER A 81 -12.96 -12.17 -1.79
C SER A 81 -11.48 -11.76 -1.76
N ASP A 82 -11.18 -10.54 -1.28
CA ASP A 82 -9.80 -10.07 -1.14
C ASP A 82 -9.02 -10.91 -0.14
N ALA A 83 -9.66 -11.30 0.96
CA ALA A 83 -9.05 -12.18 1.96
C ALA A 83 -8.66 -13.53 1.34
N HIS A 84 -9.49 -14.12 0.50
CA HIS A 84 -9.15 -15.35 -0.22
C HIS A 84 -8.00 -15.16 -1.21
N ARG A 85 -7.97 -14.04 -1.94
CA ARG A 85 -6.87 -13.69 -2.86
C ARG A 85 -5.55 -13.56 -2.11
N VAL A 86 -5.50 -12.72 -1.08
CA VAL A 86 -4.28 -12.51 -0.26
C VAL A 86 -3.82 -13.78 0.45
N ALA A 87 -4.75 -14.62 0.91
CA ALA A 87 -4.42 -15.91 1.51
C ALA A 87 -3.78 -16.87 0.50
N ALA A 88 -4.20 -16.84 -0.77
CA ALA A 88 -3.61 -17.64 -1.83
C ALA A 88 -2.19 -17.17 -2.20
N ASP A 89 -1.93 -15.86 -2.14
CA ASP A 89 -0.60 -15.28 -2.40
C ASP A 89 0.42 -15.58 -1.29
N ALA A 90 -0.07 -15.80 -0.05
CA ALA A 90 0.76 -16.09 1.12
C ALA A 90 0.22 -17.25 1.97
N PRO A 91 0.17 -18.49 1.44
CA PRO A 91 -0.55 -19.61 2.04
C PRO A 91 0.04 -20.09 3.37
N GLY A 92 1.35 -19.92 3.57
CA GLY A 92 2.05 -20.24 4.83
C GLY A 92 1.92 -19.15 5.91
N GLY A 93 1.22 -18.04 5.61
CA GLY A 93 1.13 -16.89 6.50
C GLY A 93 0.11 -17.07 7.63
N ARG A 94 0.31 -16.32 8.72
CA ARG A 94 -0.66 -16.26 9.84
C ARG A 94 -2.05 -15.79 9.38
N PHE A 95 -2.10 -14.92 8.36
CA PHE A 95 -3.34 -14.44 7.75
C PHE A 95 -4.13 -15.58 7.09
N ALA A 96 -3.49 -16.35 6.19
CA ALA A 96 -4.12 -17.50 5.55
C ALA A 96 -4.59 -18.55 6.58
N ALA A 97 -3.75 -18.84 7.58
CA ALA A 97 -4.11 -19.75 8.67
C ALA A 97 -5.31 -19.25 9.50
N ALA A 98 -5.44 -17.94 9.73
CA ALA A 98 -6.58 -17.35 10.43
C ALA A 98 -7.87 -17.41 9.60
N LEU A 99 -7.79 -17.06 8.31
CA LEU A 99 -8.93 -17.16 7.39
C LEU A 99 -9.45 -18.60 7.33
N GLY A 100 -8.56 -19.60 7.19
CA GLY A 100 -8.93 -21.01 7.17
C GLY A 100 -9.65 -21.48 8.44
N ARG A 101 -9.30 -20.95 9.62
CA ARG A 101 -10.03 -21.26 10.87
C ARG A 101 -11.42 -20.64 10.88
N LEU A 102 -11.56 -19.39 10.42
CA LEU A 102 -12.83 -18.66 10.43
C LEU A 102 -13.83 -19.25 9.42
N THR A 103 -13.36 -19.68 8.25
CA THR A 103 -14.21 -20.26 7.21
C THR A 103 -14.45 -21.77 7.42
N GLY A 104 -13.51 -22.48 8.04
CA GLY A 104 -13.65 -23.89 8.41
C GLY A 104 -14.56 -24.14 9.62
N ALA A 105 -14.67 -23.18 10.55
CA ALA A 105 -15.53 -23.30 11.72
C ALA A 105 -17.04 -23.15 11.41
N GLY A 106 -17.40 -22.63 10.23
CA GLY A 106 -18.79 -22.48 9.77
C GLY A 106 -19.38 -23.72 9.07
N VAL A 107 -18.59 -24.79 8.89
CA VAL A 107 -19.05 -26.08 8.38
C VAL A 107 -19.24 -27.03 9.56
N ARG A 108 -20.28 -26.81 10.36
CA ARG A 108 -20.81 -27.78 11.33
C ARG A 108 -22.31 -27.66 11.43
#